data_AF-A0AAF1A8F2-F1
#
_entry.id   AF-A0AAF1A8F2-F1
#
_cell.length_a   1.000
_cell.length_b   1.000
_cell.length_c   1.000
_cell.angle_alpha   90.00
_cell.angle_beta   90.00
_cell.angle_gamma   90.00
#
_symmetry.space_group_name_H-M   'P 1'
#
loop_
_entity.id
_entity.type
_entity.pdbx_description
1 polymer ?
#
loop_
_entity_poly.entity_id
_entity_poly.type
_entity_poly.pdbx_seq_one_letter_code
_entity_poly.pdbx_strand_id
1 'polypeptide(L)'
;MSTAAPAVAIPTRSEIEAWTTSHLADAASSWRAAAEASEDAFDQHRQSISSPGGTTWEGDAKDAALDRVTRDIAVVGTQNEALLAAAGTAENAVSDINSAQREVLAAQPTQCLTHRQFPMSIAMEGQLPRSASRTLPISWLRVRPTVGTSWSVT
;
A
#
# COMPACT_ATOMS: atom_id res chain seq x y z
N MET A 1 -10.24 34.50 -3.19
CA MET A 1 -9.02 34.17 -3.97
C MET A 1 -8.92 32.65 -3.99
N SER A 2 -9.24 31.99 -5.11
CA SER A 2 -9.08 30.53 -5.23
C SER A 2 -7.61 30.21 -5.53
N THR A 3 -6.94 29.56 -4.59
CA THR A 3 -5.67 28.89 -4.86
C THR A 3 -5.96 27.65 -5.70
N ALA A 4 -5.51 27.65 -6.96
CA ALA A 4 -5.48 26.43 -7.75
C ALA A 4 -4.54 25.44 -7.06
N ALA A 5 -5.03 24.24 -6.73
CA ALA A 5 -4.19 23.16 -6.23
C ALA A 5 -3.09 22.87 -7.27
N PRO A 6 -1.83 22.70 -6.86
CA PRO A 6 -0.78 22.36 -7.80
C PRO A 6 -1.15 21.07 -8.52
N ALA A 7 -0.91 21.02 -9.83
CA ALA A 7 -1.05 19.77 -10.58
C ALA A 7 -0.12 18.74 -9.94
N VAL A 8 -0.69 17.69 -9.36
CA VAL A 8 0.08 16.59 -8.77
C VAL A 8 0.76 15.87 -9.92
N ALA A 9 2.09 16.02 -10.03
CA ALA A 9 2.87 15.24 -10.95
C ALA A 9 2.73 13.76 -10.58
N ILE A 10 2.38 12.92 -11.56
CA ILE A 10 2.35 11.47 -11.36
C ILE A 10 3.80 11.03 -11.15
N PRO A 11 4.12 10.37 -10.02
CA PRO A 11 5.48 9.91 -9.75
C PRO A 11 5.91 8.86 -10.79
N THR A 12 7.18 8.89 -11.15
CA THR A 12 7.82 7.88 -11.98
C THR A 12 7.89 6.54 -11.25
N ARG A 13 8.07 5.45 -12.01
CA ARG A 13 8.22 4.11 -11.43
C ARG A 13 9.35 4.04 -10.40
N SER A 14 10.51 4.62 -10.69
CA SER A 14 11.66 4.60 -9.78
C SER A 14 11.40 5.40 -8.50
N GLU A 15 10.63 6.50 -8.58
CA GLU A 15 10.21 7.23 -7.38
C GLU A 15 9.24 6.41 -6.52
N ILE A 16 8.30 5.69 -7.16
CA ILE A 16 7.38 4.78 -6.45
C ILE A 16 8.16 3.64 -5.79
N GLU A 17 9.13 3.03 -6.47
CA GLU A 17 9.99 1.98 -5.91
C GLU A 17 10.83 2.47 -4.71
N ALA A 18 11.16 3.77 -4.68
CA ALA A 18 11.93 4.38 -3.61
C ALA A 18 11.10 4.84 -2.39
N TRP A 19 9.76 4.77 -2.45
CA TRP A 19 8.92 5.12 -1.31
C TRP A 19 9.16 4.20 -0.12
N THR A 20 9.36 4.81 1.06
CA THR A 20 9.57 4.09 2.31
C THR A 20 8.50 4.43 3.33
N THR A 21 8.11 3.43 4.11
CA THR A 21 7.13 3.54 5.20
C THR A 21 7.79 3.45 6.59
N SER A 22 9.12 3.46 6.65
CA SER A 22 9.88 3.30 7.90
C SER A 22 9.52 4.36 8.94
N HIS A 23 9.38 5.62 8.52
CA HIS A 23 9.01 6.71 9.42
C HIS A 23 7.63 6.51 10.10
N LEU A 24 6.68 5.85 9.43
CA LEU A 24 5.38 5.52 10.01
C LEU A 24 5.50 4.37 11.02
N ALA A 25 6.31 3.35 10.71
CA ALA A 25 6.59 2.27 11.64
C ALA A 25 7.34 2.76 12.90
N ASP A 26 8.29 3.68 12.71
CA ASP A 26 9.04 4.31 13.80
C ASP A 26 8.10 5.19 14.66
N ALA A 27 7.20 5.96 14.03
CA ALA A 27 6.20 6.75 14.73
C ALA A 27 5.24 5.87 15.55
N ALA A 28 4.74 4.77 14.98
CA ALA A 28 3.88 3.83 15.68
C ALA A 28 4.57 3.24 16.92
N SER A 29 5.83 2.83 16.78
CA SER A 29 6.64 2.32 17.88
C SER A 29 6.86 3.38 18.97
N SER A 30 7.14 4.61 18.55
CA SER A 30 7.36 5.74 19.46
C SER A 30 6.11 6.11 20.27
N TRP A 31 4.93 6.09 19.64
CA TRP A 31 3.67 6.40 20.34
C TRP A 31 3.28 5.32 21.35
N ARG A 32 3.55 4.03 21.06
CA ARG A 32 3.36 2.97 22.05
C ARG A 32 4.30 3.13 23.24
N ALA A 33 5.58 3.36 22.97
CA ALA A 33 6.56 3.60 24.04
C ALA A 33 6.18 4.84 24.88
N ALA A 34 5.65 5.89 24.25
CA ALA A 34 5.16 7.07 24.97
C ALA A 34 3.94 6.78 25.85
N ALA A 35 3.03 5.90 25.41
CA ALA A 35 1.87 5.50 26.21
C ALA A 35 2.31 4.73 27.46
N GLU A 36 3.18 3.73 27.30
CA GLU A 36 3.74 2.95 28.42
C GLU A 36 4.49 3.85 29.41
N ALA A 37 5.38 4.72 28.91
CA ALA A 37 6.12 5.66 29.75
C ALA A 37 5.22 6.64 30.51
N SER A 38 4.06 7.00 29.94
CA SER A 38 3.07 7.86 30.59
C SER A 38 2.37 7.15 31.75
N GLU A 39 2.03 5.87 31.61
CA GLU A 39 1.44 5.07 32.70
C GLU A 39 2.43 4.90 33.84
N ASP A 40 3.67 4.50 33.52
CA ASP A 40 4.73 4.31 34.51
C ASP A 40 5.01 5.59 35.30
N ALA A 41 5.13 6.73 34.60
CA ALA A 41 5.35 8.02 35.24
C ALA A 41 4.19 8.42 36.15
N PHE A 42 2.95 8.16 35.72
CA PHE A 42 1.78 8.49 36.50
C PHE A 42 1.61 7.58 37.73
N ASP A 43 1.91 6.29 37.61
CA ASP A 43 1.89 5.37 38.74
C ASP A 43 2.98 5.73 39.76
N GLN A 44 4.17 6.12 39.31
CA GLN A 44 5.20 6.64 40.19
C GLN A 44 4.77 7.96 40.88
N HIS A 45 4.07 8.83 40.17
CA HIS A 45 3.49 10.05 40.75
C HIS A 45 2.46 9.73 41.84
N ARG A 46 1.55 8.78 41.59
CA ARG A 46 0.56 8.31 42.57
C ARG A 46 1.22 7.74 43.83
N GLN A 47 2.24 6.91 43.66
CA GLN A 47 3.00 6.35 44.79
C GLN A 47 3.68 7.47 45.60
N SER A 48 4.29 8.44 44.91
CA SER A 48 4.94 9.59 45.54
C SER A 48 3.97 10.45 46.36
N ILE A 49 2.73 10.62 45.90
CA ILE A 49 1.69 11.33 46.67
C ILE A 49 1.26 10.52 47.91
N SER A 50 1.14 9.20 47.78
CA SER A 50 0.68 8.35 48.89
C SER A 50 1.65 8.32 50.08
N SER A 51 2.95 8.40 49.80
CA SER A 51 4.01 8.38 50.81
C SER A 51 5.21 9.24 50.35
N PRO A 52 5.11 10.58 50.49
CA PRO A 52 6.14 11.49 50.04
C PRO A 52 7.46 11.21 50.73
N GLY A 53 8.51 10.91 49.94
CA GLY A 53 9.82 10.54 50.49
C GLY A 53 9.81 9.29 51.39
N GLY A 54 8.79 8.44 51.27
CA GLY A 54 8.60 7.29 52.15
C GLY A 54 8.05 7.63 53.55
N THR A 55 7.59 8.86 53.76
CA THR A 55 7.06 9.31 55.04
C THR A 55 5.54 9.17 55.12
N THR A 56 5.05 8.75 56.28
CA THR A 56 3.61 8.78 56.57
C THR A 56 3.17 10.23 56.79
N TRP A 57 2.14 10.64 56.06
CA TRP A 57 1.44 11.90 56.25
C TRP A 57 -0.07 11.64 56.27
N GLU A 58 -0.84 12.49 56.93
CA GLU A 58 -2.29 12.30 57.18
C GLU A 58 -3.03 13.64 57.19
N GLY A 59 -4.37 13.58 57.11
CA GLY A 59 -5.30 14.72 57.23
C GLY A 59 -5.89 15.19 55.90
N ASP A 60 -6.75 16.21 55.96
CA ASP A 60 -7.55 16.70 54.82
C ASP A 60 -6.72 17.01 53.56
N ALA A 61 -5.48 17.47 53.74
CA ALA A 61 -4.56 17.74 52.64
C ALA A 61 -4.15 16.47 51.87
N LYS A 62 -3.99 15.34 52.57
CA LYS A 62 -3.73 14.03 51.96
C LYS A 62 -4.94 13.54 51.21
N ASP A 63 -6.10 13.60 51.83
CA ASP A 63 -7.35 13.14 51.22
C ASP A 63 -7.63 13.94 49.93
N ALA A 64 -7.47 15.26 49.98
CA ALA A 64 -7.59 16.12 48.80
C ALA A 64 -6.58 15.78 47.69
N ALA A 65 -5.33 15.44 48.05
CA ALA A 65 -4.30 15.05 47.08
C ALA A 65 -4.60 13.68 46.44
N LEU A 66 -5.06 12.70 47.24
CA LEU A 66 -5.45 11.38 46.75
C LEU A 66 -6.70 11.44 45.86
N ASP A 67 -7.68 12.29 46.21
CA ASP A 67 -8.86 12.53 45.38
C ASP A 67 -8.48 13.20 44.05
N ARG A 68 -7.54 14.14 44.07
CA ARG A 68 -7.05 14.81 42.85
C ARG A 68 -6.37 13.81 41.93
N VAL A 69 -5.43 13.02 42.45
CA VAL A 69 -4.66 12.08 41.62
C VAL A 69 -5.52 10.91 41.12
N THR A 70 -6.53 10.51 41.89
CA THR A 70 -7.53 9.53 41.43
C THR A 70 -8.32 10.06 40.24
N ARG A 71 -8.69 11.34 40.23
CA ARG A 71 -9.34 11.98 39.07
C ARG A 71 -8.42 12.06 37.85
N ASP A 72 -7.12 12.24 38.04
CA ASP A 72 -6.18 12.35 36.93
C ASP A 72 -5.97 11.01 36.17
N ILE A 73 -6.39 9.87 36.73
CA ILE A 73 -6.40 8.56 36.03
C ILE A 73 -7.15 8.67 34.70
N ALA A 74 -8.30 9.35 34.68
CA ALA A 74 -9.10 9.48 33.47
C ALA A 74 -8.40 10.33 32.39
N VAL A 75 -7.60 11.32 32.81
CA VAL A 75 -6.86 12.20 31.90
C VAL A 75 -5.72 11.42 31.23
N VAL A 76 -4.95 10.68 32.02
CA VAL A 76 -3.86 9.83 31.49
C VAL A 76 -4.41 8.71 30.61
N GLY A 77 -5.52 8.07 31.00
CA GLY A 77 -6.20 7.08 30.16
C GLY A 77 -6.60 7.64 28.80
N THR A 78 -7.22 8.82 28.77
CA THR A 78 -7.61 9.49 27.51
C THR A 78 -6.41 9.83 26.63
N GLN A 79 -5.31 10.30 27.23
CA GLN A 79 -4.06 10.57 26.52
C GLN A 79 -3.49 9.30 25.89
N ASN A 80 -3.49 8.19 26.62
CA ASN A 80 -2.96 6.92 26.16
C ASN A 80 -3.79 6.32 25.04
N GLU A 81 -5.12 6.40 25.13
CA GLU A 81 -6.01 6.02 24.04
C GLU A 81 -5.67 6.77 22.74
N ALA A 82 -5.40 8.08 22.82
CA ALA A 82 -5.01 8.87 21.67
C ALA A 82 -3.66 8.43 21.06
N LEU A 83 -2.67 8.11 21.89
CA LEU A 83 -1.37 7.61 21.44
C LEU A 83 -1.48 6.23 20.76
N LEU A 84 -2.27 5.32 21.35
CA LEU A 84 -2.49 3.99 20.79
C LEU A 84 -3.30 4.05 19.48
N ALA A 85 -4.28 4.95 19.39
CA ALA A 85 -5.04 5.19 18.15
C ALA A 85 -4.15 5.76 17.04
N ALA A 86 -3.23 6.67 17.38
CA ALA A 86 -2.25 7.19 16.44
C ALA A 86 -1.33 6.06 15.93
N ALA A 87 -0.83 5.20 16.83
CA ALA A 87 0.00 4.05 16.47
C ALA A 87 -0.70 3.10 15.51
N GLY A 88 -1.95 2.72 15.80
CA GLY A 88 -2.74 1.89 14.90
C GLY A 88 -2.97 2.54 13.53
N THR A 89 -3.20 3.87 13.50
CA THR A 89 -3.36 4.61 12.24
C THR A 89 -2.08 4.57 11.40
N ALA A 90 -0.91 4.75 12.00
CA ALA A 90 0.35 4.68 11.29
C ALA A 90 0.64 3.27 10.73
N GLU A 91 0.33 2.21 11.47
CA GLU A 91 0.48 0.83 10.99
C GLU A 91 -0.45 0.50 9.82
N ASN A 92 -1.70 0.95 9.90
CA ASN A 92 -2.65 0.81 8.79
C ASN A 92 -2.12 1.56 7.55
N ALA A 93 -1.62 2.77 7.72
CA ALA A 93 -1.03 3.54 6.63
C ALA A 93 0.20 2.84 6.01
N VAL A 94 1.06 2.20 6.81
CA VAL A 94 2.16 1.36 6.30
C VAL A 94 1.62 0.26 5.39
N SER A 95 0.61 -0.48 5.84
CA SER A 95 -0.02 -1.56 5.08
C SER A 95 -0.64 -1.06 3.77
N ASP A 96 -1.38 0.04 3.83
CA ASP A 96 -2.08 0.63 2.70
C ASP A 96 -1.12 1.14 1.63
N ILE A 97 -0.08 1.88 2.04
CA ILE A 97 0.94 2.39 1.12
C ILE A 97 1.69 1.24 0.45
N ASN A 98 2.11 0.24 1.22
CA ASN A 98 2.82 -0.92 0.67
C ASN A 98 1.94 -1.71 -0.30
N SER A 99 0.63 -1.79 -0.05
CA SER A 99 -0.32 -2.46 -0.93
C SER A 99 -0.54 -1.69 -2.23
N ALA A 100 -0.78 -0.38 -2.14
CA ALA A 100 -0.90 0.49 -3.30
C ALA A 100 0.38 0.48 -4.16
N GLN A 101 1.56 0.48 -3.55
CA GLN A 101 2.84 0.37 -4.25
C GLN A 101 2.92 -0.93 -5.07
N ARG A 102 2.56 -2.08 -4.48
CA ARG A 102 2.54 -3.37 -5.19
C ARG A 102 1.55 -3.38 -6.34
N GLU A 103 0.35 -2.84 -6.15
CA GLU A 103 -0.67 -2.77 -7.20
C GLU A 103 -0.20 -1.94 -8.39
N VAL A 104 0.38 -0.76 -8.15
CA VAL A 104 0.88 0.12 -9.20
C VAL A 104 2.06 -0.52 -9.95
N LEU A 105 2.96 -1.20 -9.24
CA LEU A 105 4.09 -1.89 -9.86
C LEU A 105 3.66 -3.15 -10.65
N ALA A 106 2.61 -3.84 -10.21
CA ALA A 106 2.05 -5.01 -10.89
C ALA A 106 1.20 -4.65 -12.11
N ALA A 107 0.57 -3.47 -12.12
CA ALA A 107 -0.26 -2.98 -13.23
C ALA A 107 0.55 -2.62 -14.50
N GLN A 108 1.89 -2.75 -14.47
CA GLN A 108 2.69 -2.55 -15.66
C GLN A 108 2.29 -3.50 -16.81
N PRO A 109 2.50 -3.08 -18.07
CA PRO A 109 1.91 -3.72 -19.24
C PRO A 109 2.66 -5.00 -19.67
N THR A 110 2.89 -5.94 -18.74
CA THR A 110 3.36 -7.30 -19.08
C THR A 110 2.29 -8.12 -19.80
N GLN A 111 1.05 -7.59 -19.91
CA GLN A 111 -0.02 -8.17 -20.71
C GLN A 111 -0.07 -7.68 -22.18
N CYS A 112 0.71 -6.66 -22.57
CA CYS A 112 0.64 -6.12 -23.94
C CYS A 112 1.43 -6.93 -24.98
N LEU A 113 2.40 -7.74 -24.55
CA LEU A 113 3.33 -8.44 -25.45
C LEU A 113 2.97 -9.91 -25.70
N THR A 114 2.10 -10.52 -24.88
CA THR A 114 1.75 -11.95 -25.04
C THR A 114 0.72 -12.22 -26.13
N HIS A 115 0.09 -11.19 -26.73
CA HIS A 115 -0.95 -11.36 -27.77
C HIS A 115 -0.54 -10.89 -29.18
N ARG A 116 0.68 -10.37 -29.41
CA ARG A 116 1.04 -9.76 -30.71
C ARG A 116 2.15 -10.43 -31.53
N GLN A 117 2.65 -11.60 -31.12
CA GLN A 117 3.70 -12.32 -31.84
C GLN A 117 3.14 -13.55 -32.57
N PHE A 118 2.32 -13.34 -33.61
CA PHE A 118 2.18 -14.32 -34.71
C PHE A 118 2.62 -13.63 -36.01
N PRO A 119 3.88 -13.81 -36.45
CA PRO A 119 4.28 -13.37 -37.79
C PRO A 119 3.81 -14.43 -38.80
N MET A 120 2.79 -14.12 -39.60
CA MET A 120 2.46 -14.92 -40.79
C MET A 120 3.20 -14.33 -41.99
N SER A 121 4.40 -14.86 -42.25
CA SER A 121 5.13 -14.64 -43.49
C SER A 121 4.78 -15.79 -44.44
N ILE A 122 3.93 -15.54 -45.44
CA ILE A 122 3.81 -16.43 -46.60
C ILE A 122 4.45 -15.72 -47.77
N ALA A 123 5.69 -16.12 -48.04
CA ALA A 123 6.27 -16.08 -49.37
C ALA A 123 5.65 -17.23 -50.17
N MET A 124 5.16 -16.97 -51.38
CA MET A 124 4.94 -18.03 -52.37
C MET A 124 5.42 -17.55 -53.74
N GLU A 125 6.66 -17.93 -54.00
CA GLU A 125 7.35 -17.98 -55.27
C GLU A 125 6.90 -19.26 -56.02
N GLY A 126 6.68 -19.20 -57.34
CA GLY A 126 6.45 -20.42 -58.13
C GLY A 126 5.71 -20.26 -59.47
N GLN A 127 6.48 -20.00 -60.53
CA GLN A 127 6.40 -20.54 -61.89
C GLN A 127 5.06 -20.71 -62.65
N LEU A 128 4.94 -19.99 -63.78
CA LEU A 128 4.09 -20.32 -64.95
C LEU A 128 4.63 -21.55 -65.72
N PRO A 129 3.78 -22.30 -66.46
CA PRO A 129 3.93 -22.24 -67.93
C PRO A 129 2.65 -22.39 -68.79
N ARG A 130 2.67 -21.62 -69.90
CA ARG A 130 2.29 -21.88 -71.32
C ARG A 130 1.21 -22.93 -71.66
N SER A 131 0.02 -22.47 -72.05
CA SER A 131 -0.40 -22.28 -73.46
C SER A 131 -1.92 -22.44 -73.69
N ALA A 132 -2.48 -21.45 -74.39
CA ALA A 132 -3.67 -21.41 -75.24
C ALA A 132 -5.01 -22.01 -74.74
N SER A 133 -5.94 -21.16 -74.32
CA SER A 133 -7.06 -20.70 -75.18
C SER A 133 -7.97 -19.70 -74.43
N ARG A 134 -8.41 -18.68 -75.19
CA ARG A 134 -9.38 -17.59 -74.93
C ARG A 134 -10.40 -17.96 -73.83
N THR A 135 -10.62 -17.20 -72.75
CA THR A 135 -11.15 -15.82 -72.67
C THR A 135 -11.19 -15.47 -71.15
N LEU A 136 -10.70 -14.30 -70.69
CA LEU A 136 -10.78 -13.89 -69.27
C LEU A 136 -11.99 -12.98 -69.02
N PRO A 137 -12.64 -13.09 -67.84
CA PRO A 137 -12.57 -11.96 -66.92
C PRO A 137 -12.28 -12.35 -65.45
N ILE A 138 -11.32 -11.61 -64.88
CA ILE A 138 -11.10 -11.13 -63.50
C ILE A 138 -11.63 -11.97 -62.31
N SER A 139 -10.65 -12.55 -61.60
CA SER A 139 -10.55 -12.83 -60.16
C SER A 139 -11.39 -13.96 -59.56
N TRP A 140 -10.82 -15.16 -59.67
CA TRP A 140 -10.94 -16.24 -58.68
C TRP A 140 -10.22 -15.86 -57.37
N LEU A 141 -10.89 -16.03 -56.23
CA LEU A 141 -10.55 -17.01 -55.18
C LEU A 141 -11.41 -16.73 -53.93
N ARG A 142 -12.37 -17.61 -53.68
CA ARG A 142 -12.99 -17.80 -52.37
C ARG A 142 -12.33 -19.04 -51.76
N VAL A 143 -11.63 -18.91 -50.64
CA VAL A 143 -11.14 -20.07 -49.87
C VAL A 143 -11.55 -19.89 -48.40
N ARG A 144 -12.30 -20.87 -47.89
CA ARG A 144 -12.65 -21.06 -46.47
C ARG A 144 -11.51 -21.85 -45.78
N PRO A 145 -11.13 -21.56 -44.53
CA PRO A 145 -10.33 -22.49 -43.74
C PRO A 145 -11.23 -23.39 -42.88
N THR A 146 -10.99 -24.70 -42.98
CA THR A 146 -11.49 -25.79 -42.12
C THR A 146 -10.42 -26.18 -41.10
N VAL A 147 -10.88 -26.60 -39.92
CA VAL A 147 -10.16 -26.98 -38.69
C VAL A 147 -9.25 -28.22 -38.86
N GLY A 148 -8.14 -28.30 -38.10
CA GLY A 148 -7.30 -29.50 -37.98
C GLY A 148 -6.28 -29.43 -36.82
N THR A 149 -6.08 -30.57 -36.15
CA THR A 149 -5.59 -30.83 -34.77
C THR A 149 -4.11 -31.27 -34.60
N SER A 150 -3.63 -31.20 -33.33
CA SER A 150 -2.47 -31.84 -32.65
C SER A 150 -1.04 -31.49 -33.14
N TRP A 151 0.01 -31.39 -32.30
CA TRP A 151 0.79 -32.47 -31.65
C TRP A 151 1.74 -31.98 -30.51
N SER A 152 2.25 -32.96 -29.75
CA SER A 152 3.01 -32.94 -28.49
C SER A 152 4.45 -32.40 -28.50
N VAL A 153 4.93 -32.10 -27.29
CA VAL A 153 6.29 -31.69 -26.87
C VAL A 153 7.20 -32.92 -26.69
N THR A 154 8.47 -32.79 -27.11
CA THR A 154 9.61 -33.64 -26.71
C THR A 154 10.53 -32.83 -25.80
#